data_AF-A0A9P8F0R7-F1
#
_entry.id   AF-A0A9P8F0R7-F1
#
_cell.length_a   1.000
_cell.length_b   1.000
_cell.length_c   1.000
_cell.angle_alpha   90.00
_cell.angle_beta   90.00
_cell.angle_gamma   90.00
#
_symmetry.space_group_name_H-M   'P 1'
#
loop_
_entity.id
_entity.type
_entity.pdbx_description
1 polymer ?
#
loop_
_entity_poly.entity_id
_entity_poly.type
_entity_poly.pdbx_seq_one_letter_code
_entity_poly.pdbx_strand_id
1 'polypeptide(L)'
;MASLSSTSSACRQCLARVALPRTRPSIRLFSASTSAQPALSSSKRISRSRRRLSTSAPRPQIAQLSRDSPAIQHRPEDIATDRSRELLQPGNLFHSFSDSPSPAIRKRAAFIKQNAYCPHPDHSATRQPTSPDDIEVRKTGTMPPAHVRYECPDCGIPVACCEEHLADDYEAHLAICDTLREINEDDHDLVSGRFFPEFEYPGPQIDEAQVNLTNWDTMLYSREFNAINDERSLRQATRLLTYPATVASVLHELSPYNIRNRLTPEGLKSFTALQYT
;
A
#
# COMPACT_ATOMS: atom_id res chain seq x y z
N MET A 1 -29.59 -19.36 -59.60
CA MET A 1 -29.11 -18.55 -60.75
C MET A 1 -29.38 -17.09 -60.45
N ALA A 2 -28.41 -16.23 -60.81
CA ALA A 2 -28.45 -14.76 -60.85
C ALA A 2 -28.38 -14.00 -59.51
N SER A 3 -27.13 -13.74 -59.12
CA SER A 3 -26.60 -12.46 -58.65
C SER A 3 -27.23 -11.22 -59.30
N LEU A 4 -27.25 -10.08 -58.60
CA LEU A 4 -26.67 -8.81 -59.07
C LEU A 4 -26.58 -7.76 -57.94
N SER A 5 -25.39 -7.17 -57.89
CA SER A 5 -24.82 -6.09 -57.09
C SER A 5 -25.27 -4.68 -57.52
N SER A 6 -25.13 -3.69 -56.62
CA SER A 6 -24.65 -2.29 -56.87
C SER A 6 -25.24 -1.34 -55.80
N THR A 7 -24.49 -0.90 -54.79
CA THR A 7 -23.59 0.27 -54.70
C THR A 7 -24.21 1.68 -54.79
N SER A 8 -23.94 2.42 -53.70
CA SER A 8 -23.68 3.87 -53.56
C SER A 8 -24.84 4.88 -53.57
N SER A 9 -24.95 5.59 -52.45
CA SER A 9 -25.33 7.01 -52.37
C SER A 9 -25.07 7.53 -50.95
N ALA A 10 -23.79 7.74 -50.58
CA ALA A 10 -23.43 8.44 -49.35
C ALA A 10 -23.28 9.95 -49.62
N CYS A 11 -23.89 10.74 -48.73
CA CYS A 11 -24.15 12.17 -48.85
C CYS A 11 -22.88 13.02 -48.95
N ARG A 12 -22.85 13.94 -49.93
CA ARG A 12 -21.74 14.87 -50.25
C ARG A 12 -21.52 16.01 -49.23
N GLN A 13 -22.22 16.02 -48.10
CA GLN A 13 -22.08 17.07 -47.08
C GLN A 13 -21.15 16.74 -45.91
N CYS A 14 -20.53 15.55 -45.89
CA CYS A 14 -19.67 15.12 -44.77
C CYS A 14 -18.15 15.19 -45.05
N LEU A 15 -17.70 15.69 -46.22
CA LEU A 15 -16.26 15.75 -46.59
C LEU A 15 -15.62 17.14 -46.51
N ALA A 16 -16.23 18.11 -45.83
CA ALA A 16 -15.73 19.49 -45.76
C ALA A 16 -15.22 19.94 -44.37
N ARG A 17 -14.81 19.02 -43.48
CA ARG A 17 -14.27 19.38 -42.15
C ARG A 17 -13.01 18.63 -41.70
N VAL A 18 -12.17 18.19 -42.63
CA VAL A 18 -10.80 17.77 -42.31
C VAL A 18 -9.82 18.68 -43.04
N ALA A 19 -9.48 19.79 -42.40
CA ALA A 19 -8.37 20.66 -42.78
C ALA A 19 -7.49 20.86 -41.54
N LEU A 20 -6.35 20.17 -41.51
CA LEU A 20 -5.28 20.31 -40.53
C LEU A 20 -4.49 21.61 -40.76
N PRO A 21 -4.17 22.41 -39.72
CA PRO A 21 -3.17 23.44 -39.84
C PRO A 21 -1.76 22.85 -39.69
N ARG A 22 -0.94 23.10 -40.72
CA ARG A 22 0.46 22.73 -40.88
C ARG A 22 1.33 23.72 -40.09
N THR A 23 1.72 23.38 -38.86
CA THR A 23 2.70 24.15 -38.08
C THR A 23 4.09 23.51 -38.18
N ARG A 24 5.08 24.33 -38.52
CA ARG A 24 6.50 23.94 -38.64
C ARG A 24 7.13 23.79 -37.25
N PRO A 25 7.95 22.76 -36.98
CA PRO A 25 8.75 22.72 -35.77
C PRO A 25 9.93 23.68 -35.89
N SER A 26 9.98 24.68 -35.01
CA SER A 26 11.17 25.52 -34.79
C SER A 26 12.12 24.72 -33.89
N ILE A 27 13.21 24.22 -34.48
CA ILE A 27 14.31 23.56 -33.78
C ILE A 27 15.04 24.65 -32.98
N ARG A 28 14.81 24.71 -31.67
CA ARG A 28 15.68 25.45 -30.74
C ARG A 28 16.80 24.51 -30.30
N LEU A 29 17.97 24.72 -30.89
CA LEU A 29 19.24 24.17 -30.42
C LEU A 29 19.53 24.74 -29.03
N PHE A 30 19.57 23.88 -28.02
CA PHE A 30 20.15 24.24 -26.73
C PHE A 30 21.67 24.17 -26.87
N SER A 31 22.32 25.33 -26.83
CA SER A 31 23.77 25.45 -26.72
C SER A 31 24.25 24.83 -25.41
N ALA A 32 25.06 23.78 -25.52
CA ALA A 32 25.90 23.29 -24.44
C ALA A 32 26.84 24.43 -24.02
N SER A 33 26.58 25.01 -22.86
CA SER A 33 27.44 26.01 -22.25
C SER A 33 28.47 25.28 -21.39
N THR A 34 29.64 25.03 -21.96
CA THR A 34 30.87 24.73 -21.22
C THR A 34 31.28 25.98 -20.45
N SER A 35 31.00 26.03 -19.15
CA SER A 35 31.61 27.02 -18.26
C SER A 35 32.78 26.37 -17.52
N ALA A 36 33.96 26.83 -17.90
CA ALA A 36 35.24 26.50 -17.32
C ALA A 36 35.31 26.77 -15.81
N GLN A 37 36.12 25.97 -15.14
CA GLN A 37 36.52 26.15 -13.76
C GLN A 37 37.30 27.46 -13.55
N PRO A 38 37.20 28.07 -12.38
CA PRO A 38 38.35 28.69 -11.74
C PRO A 38 38.93 27.72 -10.72
N ALA A 39 40.17 27.30 -10.97
CA ALA A 39 41.04 26.70 -9.98
C ALA A 39 41.34 27.73 -8.89
N LEU A 40 40.94 27.45 -7.65
CA LEU A 40 41.47 28.12 -6.48
C LEU A 40 41.99 27.07 -5.50
N SER A 41 43.31 27.04 -5.46
CA SER A 41 44.11 26.34 -4.46
C SER A 41 43.80 26.90 -3.07
N SER A 42 43.47 26.03 -2.12
CA SER A 42 43.86 26.25 -0.73
C SER A 42 44.02 24.91 -0.03
N SER A 43 45.27 24.44 0.00
CA SER A 43 45.71 23.37 0.88
C SER A 43 45.58 23.85 2.33
N LYS A 44 44.63 23.27 3.08
CA LYS A 44 44.75 23.18 4.54
C LYS A 44 44.65 21.71 4.94
N ARG A 45 45.83 21.07 5.00
CA ARG A 45 46.04 19.79 5.67
C ARG A 45 45.67 19.96 7.15
N ILE A 46 44.54 19.43 7.56
CA ILE A 46 44.26 19.17 8.97
C ILE A 46 44.73 17.74 9.25
N SER A 47 45.89 17.62 9.89
CA SER A 47 46.40 16.35 10.40
C SER A 47 45.56 15.91 11.60
N ARG A 48 44.56 15.06 11.38
CA ARG A 48 43.91 14.33 12.47
C ARG A 48 44.78 13.14 12.86
N SER A 49 45.41 13.27 14.03
CA SER A 49 46.16 12.22 14.73
C SER A 49 45.28 10.99 14.96
N ARG A 50 45.63 9.86 14.32
CA ARG A 50 45.08 8.54 14.63
C ARG A 50 45.57 8.12 16.02
N ARG A 51 44.74 8.31 17.06
CA ARG A 51 44.90 7.54 18.30
C ARG A 51 44.37 6.13 18.05
N ARG A 52 45.29 5.17 17.95
CA ARG A 52 44.99 3.74 18.09
C ARG A 52 44.63 3.50 19.56
N LEU A 53 43.37 3.22 19.85
CA LEU A 53 42.97 2.59 21.10
C LEU A 53 42.93 1.09 20.84
N SER A 54 43.90 0.39 21.39
CA SER A 54 43.92 -1.07 21.51
C SER A 54 43.16 -1.46 22.77
N THR A 55 41.95 -1.97 22.62
CA THR A 55 41.19 -2.65 23.67
C THR A 55 40.88 -4.07 23.20
N SER A 56 41.65 -5.02 23.70
CA SER A 56 41.35 -6.45 23.61
C SER A 56 40.14 -6.76 24.49
N ALA A 57 38.97 -6.94 23.88
CA ALA A 57 37.81 -7.51 24.57
C ALA A 57 37.81 -9.05 24.39
N PRO A 58 37.65 -9.85 25.46
CA PRO A 58 37.57 -11.29 25.34
C PRO A 58 36.22 -11.74 24.77
N ARG A 59 36.30 -12.68 23.83
CA ARG A 59 35.17 -13.39 23.18
C ARG A 59 34.34 -14.15 24.24
N PRO A 60 33.00 -14.03 24.30
CA PRO A 60 32.19 -14.97 25.06
C PRO A 60 32.12 -16.30 24.29
N GLN A 61 32.39 -17.40 24.99
CA GLN A 61 32.25 -18.75 24.48
C GLN A 61 30.77 -19.10 24.33
N ILE A 62 30.36 -19.45 23.11
CA ILE A 62 29.03 -20.00 22.83
C ILE A 62 29.04 -21.45 23.32
N ALA A 63 28.30 -21.73 24.39
CA ALA A 63 28.02 -23.09 24.82
C ALA A 63 27.11 -23.76 23.76
N GLN A 64 27.62 -24.82 23.12
CA GLN A 64 26.82 -25.68 22.26
C GLN A 64 25.81 -26.46 23.12
N LEU A 65 24.54 -26.05 23.07
CA LEU A 65 23.43 -26.87 23.52
C LEU A 65 22.98 -27.74 22.34
N SER A 66 23.43 -28.99 22.35
CA SER A 66 22.88 -30.07 21.53
C SER A 66 21.40 -30.21 21.87
N ARG A 67 20.51 -29.82 20.96
CA ARG A 67 19.07 -30.02 21.10
C ARG A 67 18.69 -31.23 20.26
N ASP A 68 18.63 -32.39 20.90
CA ASP A 68 17.97 -33.56 20.33
C ASP A 68 16.50 -33.21 20.07
N SER A 69 16.08 -33.28 18.80
CA SER A 69 14.69 -33.07 18.39
C SER A 69 13.84 -34.28 18.76
N PRO A 70 12.78 -34.15 19.59
CA PRO A 70 11.78 -35.20 19.67
C PRO A 70 10.85 -35.10 18.45
N ALA A 71 10.49 -36.27 17.92
CA ALA A 71 9.59 -36.43 16.78
C ALA A 71 8.25 -35.70 17.00
N ILE A 72 7.83 -34.94 15.98
CA ILE A 72 6.57 -34.19 15.96
C ILE A 72 5.39 -35.17 15.96
N GLN A 73 4.61 -35.19 17.04
CA GLN A 73 3.28 -35.78 17.06
C GLN A 73 2.29 -34.67 16.69
N HIS A 74 1.74 -34.70 15.48
CA HIS A 74 0.78 -33.71 14.99
C HIS A 74 -0.48 -33.72 15.85
N ARG A 75 -0.83 -32.55 16.40
CA ARG A 75 -2.06 -32.33 17.16
C ARG A 75 -3.23 -32.16 16.17
N PRO A 76 -4.48 -32.51 16.51
CA PRO A 76 -5.62 -32.33 15.60
C PRO A 76 -5.80 -30.90 15.06
N GLU A 77 -5.34 -29.89 15.82
CA GLU A 77 -5.35 -28.48 15.40
C GLU A 77 -4.38 -28.19 14.24
N ASP A 78 -3.28 -28.94 14.13
CA ASP A 78 -2.29 -28.77 13.07
C ASP A 78 -2.83 -29.26 11.72
N ILE A 79 -3.68 -30.30 11.70
CA ILE A 79 -4.26 -30.84 10.46
C ILE A 79 -5.32 -29.88 9.87
N ALA A 80 -6.12 -29.24 10.74
CA ALA A 80 -7.12 -28.27 10.31
C ALA A 80 -6.47 -27.00 9.74
N THR A 81 -5.38 -26.54 10.35
CA THR A 81 -4.60 -25.40 9.83
C THR A 81 -3.91 -25.76 8.52
N ASP A 82 -3.36 -26.96 8.38
CA ASP A 82 -2.72 -27.41 7.14
C ASP A 82 -3.70 -27.41 5.95
N ARG A 83 -4.92 -27.94 6.14
CA ARG A 83 -5.98 -27.90 5.14
C ARG A 83 -6.44 -26.48 4.78
N SER A 84 -6.50 -25.58 5.76
CA SER A 84 -6.81 -24.17 5.47
C SER A 84 -5.72 -23.50 4.63
N ARG A 85 -4.44 -23.86 4.83
CA ARG A 85 -3.32 -23.37 4.00
C ARG A 85 -3.39 -23.91 2.57
N GLU A 86 -3.74 -25.18 2.41
CA GLU A 86 -3.95 -25.78 1.08
C GLU A 86 -5.05 -25.09 0.28
N LEU A 87 -6.08 -24.54 0.95
CA LEU A 87 -7.16 -23.81 0.28
C LEU A 87 -6.75 -22.39 -0.13
N LEU A 88 -5.82 -21.75 0.58
CA LEU A 88 -5.40 -20.36 0.36
C LEU A 88 -4.16 -20.27 -0.54
N GLN A 89 -4.20 -20.95 -1.68
CA GLN A 89 -3.15 -20.85 -2.69
C GLN A 89 -3.24 -19.52 -3.44
N PRO A 90 -2.16 -19.01 -4.06
CA PRO A 90 -2.15 -17.72 -4.75
C PRO A 90 -3.25 -17.52 -5.81
N GLY A 91 -3.74 -18.60 -6.43
CA GLY A 91 -4.83 -18.57 -7.40
C GLY A 91 -6.25 -18.73 -6.81
N ASN A 92 -6.37 -18.89 -5.48
CA ASN A 92 -7.63 -19.12 -4.77
C ASN A 92 -7.64 -18.36 -3.43
N LEU A 93 -7.43 -17.05 -3.49
CA LEU A 93 -7.41 -16.19 -2.30
C LEU A 93 -8.75 -15.52 -2.03
N PHE A 94 -9.64 -15.48 -3.01
CA PHE A 94 -10.92 -14.81 -2.87
C PHE A 94 -11.95 -15.74 -2.20
N HIS A 95 -12.31 -15.42 -0.97
CA HIS A 95 -13.42 -16.03 -0.25
C HIS A 95 -14.27 -14.96 0.43
N SER A 96 -15.57 -15.20 0.55
CA SER A 96 -16.41 -14.36 1.39
C SER A 96 -15.90 -14.40 2.83
N PHE A 97 -16.02 -13.29 3.55
CA PHE A 97 -15.52 -13.19 4.92
C PHE A 97 -16.23 -14.18 5.86
N SER A 98 -17.51 -14.47 5.62
CA SER A 98 -18.26 -15.47 6.41
C SER A 98 -17.85 -16.91 6.12
N ASP A 99 -17.62 -17.26 4.85
CA ASP A 99 -17.32 -18.64 4.44
C ASP A 99 -15.82 -18.90 4.25
N SER A 100 -14.98 -17.94 4.66
CA SER A 100 -13.53 -18.04 4.60
C SER A 100 -13.03 -19.33 5.26
N PRO A 101 -12.03 -20.04 4.69
CA PRO A 101 -11.39 -21.17 5.34
C PRO A 101 -10.62 -20.77 6.62
N SER A 102 -10.25 -19.48 6.75
CA SER A 102 -9.51 -18.97 7.92
C SER A 102 -10.45 -18.63 9.09
N PRO A 103 -10.27 -19.24 10.27
CA PRO A 103 -11.06 -18.88 11.46
C PRO A 103 -10.83 -17.43 11.91
N ALA A 104 -9.66 -16.85 11.62
CA ALA A 104 -9.37 -15.46 11.97
C ALA A 104 -10.23 -14.48 11.15
N ILE A 105 -10.39 -14.74 9.85
CA ILE A 105 -11.20 -13.92 8.96
C ILE A 105 -12.69 -14.05 9.30
N ARG A 106 -13.18 -15.27 9.57
CA ARG A 106 -14.57 -15.47 10.02
C ARG A 106 -14.89 -14.73 11.32
N LYS A 107 -13.95 -14.71 12.29
CA LYS A 107 -14.11 -13.94 13.53
C LYS A 107 -14.20 -12.44 13.25
N ARG A 108 -13.40 -11.93 12.31
CA ARG A 108 -13.47 -10.53 11.86
C ARG A 108 -14.80 -10.24 11.16
N ALA A 109 -15.31 -11.14 10.34
CA ALA A 109 -16.62 -11.03 9.71
C ALA A 109 -17.73 -10.89 10.76
N ALA A 110 -17.73 -11.77 11.76
CA ALA A 110 -18.68 -11.71 12.87
C ALA A 110 -18.58 -10.39 13.65
N PHE A 111 -17.36 -9.91 13.90
CA PHE A 111 -17.15 -8.62 14.55
C PHE A 111 -17.70 -7.46 13.73
N ILE A 112 -17.47 -7.43 12.41
CA ILE A 112 -18.02 -6.40 11.51
C ILE A 112 -19.56 -6.45 11.55
N LYS A 113 -20.16 -7.64 11.40
CA LYS A 113 -21.62 -7.82 11.44
C LYS A 113 -22.27 -7.43 12.78
N GLN A 114 -21.51 -7.42 13.87
CA GLN A 114 -22.00 -7.00 15.19
C GLN A 114 -21.86 -5.50 15.45
N ASN A 115 -20.88 -4.83 14.81
CA ASN A 115 -20.51 -3.45 15.17
C ASN A 115 -20.78 -2.44 14.06
N ALA A 116 -20.72 -2.83 12.79
CA ALA A 116 -20.90 -1.93 11.67
C ALA A 116 -22.40 -1.77 11.34
N TYR A 117 -22.81 -0.53 11.10
CA TYR A 117 -24.17 -0.19 10.68
C TYR A 117 -24.24 -0.07 9.17
N CYS A 118 -25.41 -0.41 8.61
CA CYS A 118 -25.69 -0.24 7.19
C CYS A 118 -25.59 1.25 6.80
N PRO A 119 -24.95 1.59 5.67
CA PRO A 119 -24.83 2.97 5.20
C PRO A 119 -26.10 3.50 4.52
N HIS A 120 -27.05 2.64 4.17
CA HIS A 120 -28.24 2.98 3.38
C HIS A 120 -29.05 4.14 3.99
N PRO A 121 -29.53 5.10 3.17
CA PRO A 121 -30.21 6.31 3.63
C PRO A 121 -31.51 6.05 4.40
N ASP A 122 -32.15 4.89 4.25
CA ASP A 122 -33.42 4.57 4.92
C ASP A 122 -33.29 4.37 6.43
N HIS A 123 -32.08 4.15 6.93
CA HIS A 123 -31.82 4.05 8.37
C HIS A 123 -31.61 5.43 8.98
N SER A 124 -32.05 5.61 10.21
CA SER A 124 -31.73 6.80 11.00
C SER A 124 -30.24 6.84 11.36
N ALA A 125 -29.66 8.04 11.43
CA ALA A 125 -28.28 8.23 11.86
C ALA A 125 -28.03 7.70 13.29
N THR A 126 -26.88 7.09 13.50
CA THR A 126 -26.43 6.51 14.78
C THR A 126 -25.60 7.48 15.61
N ARG A 127 -25.00 8.48 14.95
CA ARG A 127 -24.17 9.52 15.55
C ARG A 127 -24.38 10.84 14.83
N GLN A 128 -23.94 11.93 15.46
CA GLN A 128 -23.89 13.22 14.78
C GLN A 128 -22.79 13.23 13.70
N PRO A 129 -23.06 13.79 12.51
CA PRO A 129 -22.06 13.87 11.44
C PRO A 129 -20.93 14.81 11.86
N THR A 130 -19.69 14.39 11.61
CA THR A 130 -18.50 15.20 11.98
C THR A 130 -18.07 16.15 10.87
N SER A 131 -18.43 15.84 9.62
CA SER A 131 -18.12 16.64 8.43
C SER A 131 -19.30 16.62 7.43
N PRO A 132 -19.35 17.57 6.48
CA PRO A 132 -20.37 17.58 5.43
C PRO A 132 -20.37 16.31 4.56
N ASP A 133 -19.22 15.65 4.41
CA ASP A 133 -19.04 14.44 3.60
C ASP A 133 -19.25 13.13 4.39
N ASP A 134 -19.65 13.20 5.68
CA ASP A 134 -19.90 12.02 6.50
C ASP A 134 -21.12 11.24 5.96
N ILE A 135 -21.02 9.91 5.94
CA ILE A 135 -22.06 9.01 5.44
C ILE A 135 -23.35 9.17 6.26
N GLU A 136 -23.22 9.49 7.55
CA GLU A 136 -24.35 9.73 8.45
C GLU A 136 -25.20 10.95 8.02
N VAL A 137 -24.69 11.87 7.20
CA VAL A 137 -25.47 12.99 6.63
C VAL A 137 -26.52 12.48 5.64
N ARG A 138 -26.24 11.37 4.95
CA ARG A 138 -27.14 10.78 3.94
C ARG A 138 -28.30 10.01 4.57
N LYS A 139 -28.17 9.64 5.84
CA LYS A 139 -29.15 8.87 6.62
C LYS A 139 -30.31 9.75 7.06
N THR A 140 -31.35 9.77 6.23
CA THR A 140 -32.55 10.61 6.43
C THR A 140 -33.79 9.79 6.75
N GLY A 141 -33.70 8.47 6.66
CA GLY A 141 -34.83 7.60 6.81
C GLY A 141 -35.25 7.38 8.26
N THR A 142 -36.43 6.79 8.40
CA THR A 142 -37.11 6.58 9.68
C THR A 142 -36.89 5.17 10.24
N MET A 143 -36.27 4.27 9.47
CA MET A 143 -36.01 2.91 9.96
C MET A 143 -34.95 2.94 11.06
N PRO A 144 -35.06 2.08 12.08
CA PRO A 144 -34.02 1.97 13.09
C PRO A 144 -32.69 1.56 12.45
N PRO A 145 -31.53 1.93 13.03
CA PRO A 145 -30.24 1.51 12.51
C PRO A 145 -30.13 0.00 12.48
N ALA A 146 -29.74 -0.57 11.33
CA ALA A 146 -29.49 -1.99 11.18
C ALA A 146 -28.01 -2.27 11.02
N HIS A 147 -27.55 -3.41 11.54
CA HIS A 147 -26.19 -3.87 11.32
C HIS A 147 -26.02 -4.51 9.95
N VAL A 148 -24.80 -4.44 9.42
CA VAL A 148 -24.43 -5.14 8.18
C VAL A 148 -24.53 -6.65 8.38
N ARG A 149 -25.08 -7.36 7.41
CA ARG A 149 -25.27 -8.82 7.43
C ARG A 149 -25.01 -9.43 6.06
N TYR A 150 -25.39 -8.71 5.01
CA TYR A 150 -25.24 -9.11 3.62
C TYR A 150 -23.84 -8.75 3.11
N GLU A 151 -23.21 -9.73 2.48
CA GLU A 151 -21.87 -9.63 1.91
C GLU A 151 -21.99 -9.37 0.41
N CYS A 152 -21.21 -8.42 -0.09
CA CYS A 152 -21.16 -8.19 -1.53
C CYS A 152 -20.52 -9.40 -2.22
N PRO A 153 -21.12 -9.96 -3.29
CA PRO A 153 -20.58 -11.13 -3.97
C PRO A 153 -19.24 -10.87 -4.67
N ASP A 154 -18.96 -9.62 -5.05
CA ASP A 154 -17.75 -9.26 -5.80
C ASP A 154 -16.54 -8.99 -4.91
N CYS A 155 -16.74 -8.36 -3.74
CA CYS A 155 -15.64 -8.09 -2.79
C CYS A 155 -15.62 -9.02 -1.57
N GLY A 156 -16.71 -9.75 -1.29
CA GLY A 156 -16.78 -10.73 -0.19
C GLY A 156 -16.86 -10.14 1.22
N ILE A 157 -17.03 -8.81 1.36
CA ILE A 157 -17.09 -8.11 2.65
C ILE A 157 -18.55 -7.73 2.99
N PRO A 158 -18.98 -7.86 4.26
CA PRO A 158 -20.29 -7.40 4.71
C PRO A 158 -20.40 -5.88 4.67
N VAL A 159 -21.34 -5.38 3.86
CA VAL A 159 -21.48 -3.94 3.54
C VAL A 159 -22.89 -3.39 3.78
N ALA A 160 -23.92 -4.22 3.68
CA ALA A 160 -25.31 -3.83 3.83
C ALA A 160 -26.07 -4.76 4.78
N CYS A 161 -27.23 -4.35 5.28
CA CYS A 161 -28.06 -5.22 6.13
C CYS A 161 -28.84 -6.28 5.33
N CYS A 162 -29.15 -6.03 4.06
CA CYS A 162 -29.82 -6.92 3.13
C CYS A 162 -29.32 -6.68 1.69
N GLU A 163 -29.73 -7.56 0.77
CA GLU A 163 -29.39 -7.48 -0.66
C GLU A 163 -29.96 -6.23 -1.32
N GLU A 164 -31.21 -5.88 -1.03
CA GLU A 164 -31.91 -4.71 -1.58
C GLU A 164 -31.14 -3.42 -1.28
N HIS A 165 -30.74 -3.21 -0.03
CA HIS A 165 -29.96 -2.02 0.35
C HIS A 165 -28.56 -1.99 -0.28
N LEU A 166 -27.97 -3.14 -0.61
CA LEU A 166 -26.73 -3.14 -1.39
C LEU A 166 -27.00 -2.75 -2.85
N ALA A 167 -28.08 -3.27 -3.44
CA ALA A 167 -28.45 -2.97 -4.82
C ALA A 167 -28.75 -1.48 -5.02
N ASP A 168 -29.42 -0.85 -4.06
CA ASP A 168 -29.76 0.58 -4.09
C ASP A 168 -28.51 1.46 -3.92
N ASP A 169 -27.58 1.11 -3.01
CA ASP A 169 -26.31 1.82 -2.79
C ASP A 169 -25.16 1.30 -3.67
N TYR A 170 -25.47 0.49 -4.69
CA TYR A 170 -24.47 -0.26 -5.45
C TYR A 170 -23.52 0.67 -6.20
N GLU A 171 -24.02 1.78 -6.76
CA GLU A 171 -23.18 2.76 -7.47
C GLU A 171 -22.11 3.38 -6.56
N ALA A 172 -22.45 3.69 -5.31
CA ALA A 172 -21.49 4.20 -4.34
C ALA A 172 -20.52 3.10 -3.89
N HIS A 173 -21.02 1.87 -3.73
CA HIS A 173 -20.20 0.71 -3.40
C HIS A 173 -19.18 0.37 -4.50
N LEU A 174 -19.57 0.46 -5.78
CA LEU A 174 -18.71 0.19 -6.93
C LEU A 174 -17.43 1.03 -6.92
N ALA A 175 -17.49 2.27 -6.42
CA ALA A 175 -16.31 3.14 -6.32
C ALA A 175 -15.20 2.60 -5.40
N ILE A 176 -15.53 1.68 -4.49
CA ILE A 176 -14.60 1.09 -3.52
C ILE A 176 -14.55 -0.44 -3.57
N CYS A 177 -15.42 -1.09 -4.34
CA CYS A 177 -15.58 -2.54 -4.36
C CYS A 177 -14.29 -3.26 -4.74
N ASP A 178 -13.57 -2.77 -5.76
CA ASP A 178 -12.30 -3.33 -6.19
C ASP A 178 -11.25 -3.27 -5.08
N THR A 179 -11.13 -2.13 -4.39
CA THR A 179 -10.20 -1.99 -3.26
C THR A 179 -10.58 -2.92 -2.09
N LEU A 180 -11.88 -3.10 -1.83
CA LEU A 180 -12.35 -4.03 -0.81
C LEU A 180 -12.04 -5.48 -1.18
N ARG A 181 -12.13 -5.83 -2.48
CA ARG A 181 -11.74 -7.14 -2.99
C ARG A 181 -10.24 -7.38 -2.85
N GLU A 182 -9.41 -6.39 -3.18
CA GLU A 182 -7.96 -6.47 -2.98
C GLU A 182 -7.62 -6.68 -1.51
N ILE A 183 -8.25 -5.93 -0.61
CA ILE A 183 -8.07 -6.11 0.84
C ILE A 183 -8.45 -7.53 1.28
N ASN A 184 -9.54 -8.05 0.74
CA ASN A 184 -10.00 -9.40 1.03
C ASN A 184 -8.96 -10.45 0.59
N GLU A 185 -8.51 -10.39 -0.66
CA GLU A 185 -7.49 -11.31 -1.18
C GLU A 185 -6.16 -11.18 -0.43
N ASP A 186 -5.73 -9.95 -0.11
CA ASP A 186 -4.50 -9.68 0.63
C ASP A 186 -4.59 -10.22 2.07
N ASP A 187 -5.73 -10.09 2.76
CA ASP A 187 -5.93 -10.64 4.10
C ASP A 187 -5.93 -12.17 4.10
N HIS A 188 -6.51 -12.80 3.07
CA HIS A 188 -6.44 -14.25 2.86
C HIS A 188 -5.03 -14.72 2.57
N ASP A 189 -4.28 -13.96 1.78
CA ASP A 189 -2.88 -14.26 1.48
C ASP A 189 -2.03 -14.20 2.74
N LEU A 190 -2.20 -13.18 3.60
CA LEU A 190 -1.48 -13.04 4.87
C LEU A 190 -1.69 -14.22 5.83
N VAL A 191 -2.86 -14.87 5.80
CA VAL A 191 -3.17 -16.04 6.64
C VAL A 191 -2.95 -17.37 5.92
N SER A 192 -2.54 -17.37 4.65
CA SER A 192 -2.21 -18.57 3.88
C SER A 192 -1.00 -19.33 4.45
N GLY A 193 -0.15 -18.65 5.22
CA GLY A 193 1.08 -19.22 5.73
C GLY A 193 2.18 -19.40 4.67
N ARG A 194 2.03 -18.78 3.48
CA ARG A 194 3.13 -18.72 2.51
C ARG A 194 4.34 -18.00 3.10
N PHE A 195 5.50 -18.24 2.51
CA PHE A 195 6.67 -17.41 2.78
C PHE A 195 6.50 -16.05 2.09
N PHE A 196 6.81 -14.98 2.82
CA PHE A 196 6.73 -13.60 2.36
C PHE A 196 8.14 -13.04 2.13
N PRO A 197 8.73 -13.20 0.93
CA PRO A 197 10.03 -12.60 0.62
C PRO A 197 10.04 -11.06 0.79
N GLU A 198 8.87 -10.42 0.70
CA GLU A 198 8.68 -8.99 0.95
C GLU A 198 8.88 -8.56 2.41
N PHE A 199 8.88 -9.51 3.36
CA PHE A 199 9.19 -9.26 4.77
C PHE A 199 10.64 -9.61 5.13
N GLU A 200 11.45 -10.01 4.16
CA GLU A 200 12.89 -10.16 4.34
C GLU A 200 13.55 -8.78 4.35
N TYR A 201 13.84 -8.29 5.55
CA TYR A 201 14.42 -6.97 5.71
C TYR A 201 15.93 -6.96 5.45
N PRO A 202 16.42 -5.92 4.74
CA PRO A 202 17.84 -5.72 4.54
C PRO A 202 18.55 -5.46 5.87
N GLY A 203 19.82 -5.83 5.91
CA GLY A 203 20.68 -5.68 7.08
C GLY A 203 21.00 -4.23 7.45
N PRO A 204 22.02 -4.04 8.31
CA PRO A 204 22.53 -2.72 8.66
C PRO A 204 22.92 -1.93 7.41
N GLN A 205 22.46 -0.68 7.35
CA GLN A 205 22.84 0.26 6.29
C GLN A 205 24.31 0.64 6.44
N ILE A 206 25.06 0.72 5.34
CA ILE A 206 26.40 1.31 5.34
C ILE A 206 26.31 2.83 5.47
N ASP A 207 27.21 3.44 6.23
CA ASP A 207 27.17 4.89 6.55
C ASP A 207 27.25 5.78 5.29
N GLU A 208 27.88 5.30 4.21
CA GLU A 208 28.00 6.03 2.96
C GLU A 208 26.74 5.99 2.08
N ALA A 209 25.87 4.99 2.27
CA ALA A 209 24.67 4.82 1.46
C ALA A 209 23.49 5.61 2.04
N GLN A 210 23.24 6.78 1.47
CA GLN A 210 22.15 7.65 1.88
C GLN A 210 20.78 7.03 1.59
N VAL A 211 19.93 6.99 2.62
CA VAL A 211 18.54 6.53 2.50
C VAL A 211 17.65 7.67 2.04
N ASN A 212 16.82 7.41 1.04
CA ASN A 212 15.84 8.37 0.53
C ASN A 212 14.43 7.99 0.97
N LEU A 213 13.80 8.83 1.79
CA LEU A 213 12.49 8.56 2.40
C LEU A 213 11.34 9.30 1.69
N THR A 214 11.53 9.78 0.47
CA THR A 214 10.52 10.59 -0.26
C THR A 214 9.36 9.77 -0.83
N ASN A 215 9.62 8.58 -1.36
CA ASN A 215 8.61 7.63 -1.83
C ASN A 215 9.01 6.19 -1.49
N TRP A 216 8.06 5.25 -1.61
CA TRP A 216 8.30 3.83 -1.35
C TRP A 216 9.39 3.25 -2.24
N ASP A 217 9.34 3.48 -3.54
CA ASP A 217 10.30 2.88 -4.49
C ASP A 217 11.75 3.27 -4.17
N THR A 218 12.01 4.56 -3.91
CA THR A 218 13.38 5.02 -3.62
C THR A 218 13.81 4.61 -2.22
N MET A 219 12.89 4.52 -1.26
CA MET A 219 13.21 4.01 0.08
C MET A 219 13.59 2.54 0.01
N LEU A 220 12.78 1.70 -0.64
CA LEU A 220 13.04 0.28 -0.80
C LEU A 220 14.34 0.04 -1.57
N TYR A 221 14.58 0.82 -2.63
CA TYR A 221 15.84 0.76 -3.39
C TYR A 221 17.06 1.17 -2.56
N SER A 222 17.03 2.32 -1.90
CA SER A 222 18.18 2.85 -1.16
C SER A 222 18.50 2.07 0.12
N ARG A 223 17.52 1.34 0.67
CA ARG A 223 17.71 0.40 1.78
C ARG A 223 18.04 -1.02 1.32
N GLU A 224 18.22 -1.27 0.01
CA GLU A 224 18.58 -2.58 -0.54
C GLU A 224 17.54 -3.69 -0.26
N PHE A 225 16.25 -3.35 -0.29
CA PHE A 225 15.20 -4.36 -0.27
C PHE A 225 15.24 -5.24 -1.52
N ASN A 226 14.77 -6.49 -1.38
CA ASN A 226 14.47 -7.33 -2.53
C ASN A 226 13.49 -6.59 -3.47
N ALA A 227 13.74 -6.66 -4.78
CA ALA A 227 12.89 -6.01 -5.76
C ALA A 227 11.48 -6.62 -5.75
N ILE A 228 10.50 -5.82 -5.34
CA ILE A 228 9.09 -6.21 -5.31
C ILE A 228 8.45 -5.79 -6.63
N ASN A 229 8.09 -6.78 -7.46
CA ASN A 229 7.49 -6.53 -8.78
C ASN A 229 5.97 -6.72 -8.81
N ASP A 230 5.42 -7.33 -7.75
CA ASP A 230 4.01 -7.64 -7.64
C ASP A 230 3.31 -6.62 -6.75
N GLU A 231 2.16 -6.13 -7.19
CA GLU A 231 1.44 -5.04 -6.52
C GLU A 231 0.88 -5.49 -5.17
N ARG A 232 0.37 -6.72 -5.08
CA ARG A 232 -0.09 -7.31 -3.81
C ARG A 232 1.04 -7.37 -2.79
N SER A 233 2.19 -7.90 -3.19
CA SER A 233 3.37 -7.97 -2.34
C SER A 233 3.83 -6.58 -1.87
N LEU A 234 3.74 -5.56 -2.75
CA LEU A 234 4.04 -4.17 -2.40
C LEU A 234 3.03 -3.61 -1.39
N ARG A 235 1.73 -3.86 -1.56
CA ARG A 235 0.69 -3.45 -0.59
C ARG A 235 0.93 -4.07 0.79
N GLN A 236 1.34 -5.34 0.84
CA GLN A 236 1.64 -6.01 2.11
C GLN A 236 2.86 -5.40 2.81
N ALA A 237 3.96 -5.20 2.09
CA ALA A 237 5.18 -4.58 2.62
C ALA A 237 4.90 -3.16 3.13
N THR A 238 4.23 -2.35 2.31
CA THR A 238 3.92 -0.95 2.65
C THR A 238 2.91 -0.85 3.79
N ARG A 239 1.90 -1.73 3.88
CA ARG A 239 0.94 -1.78 5.00
C ARG A 239 1.65 -1.95 6.34
N LEU A 240 2.65 -2.83 6.41
CA LEU A 240 3.41 -3.06 7.64
C LEU A 240 4.44 -1.95 7.91
N LEU A 241 5.11 -1.46 6.87
CA LEU A 241 6.15 -0.45 7.01
C LEU A 241 5.63 0.98 7.16
N THR A 242 4.37 1.28 6.83
CA THR A 242 3.86 2.66 6.83
C THR A 242 4.08 3.35 8.18
N TYR A 243 3.76 2.68 9.29
CA TYR A 243 3.96 3.27 10.61
C TYR A 243 5.45 3.49 10.94
N PRO A 244 6.35 2.49 10.93
CA PRO A 244 7.76 2.73 11.23
C PRO A 244 8.45 3.66 10.23
N ALA A 245 8.13 3.59 8.94
CA ALA A 245 8.73 4.44 7.91
C ALA A 245 8.28 5.91 8.05
N THR A 246 7.04 6.18 8.48
CA THR A 246 6.59 7.56 8.76
C THR A 246 7.26 8.14 10.00
N VAL A 247 7.51 7.34 11.03
CA VAL A 247 8.31 7.78 12.19
C VAL A 247 9.76 8.04 11.76
N ALA A 248 10.35 7.11 11.01
CA ALA A 248 11.71 7.26 10.50
C ALA A 248 11.85 8.49 9.61
N SER A 249 10.88 8.80 8.74
CA SER A 249 10.94 9.97 7.86
C SER A 249 10.90 11.30 8.61
N VAL A 250 10.36 11.35 9.82
CA VAL A 250 10.42 12.53 10.69
C VAL A 250 11.75 12.64 11.43
N LEU A 251 12.27 11.52 11.95
CA LEU A 251 13.47 11.49 12.79
C LEU A 251 14.78 11.45 11.99
N HIS A 252 14.74 11.04 10.73
CA HIS A 252 15.95 10.91 9.92
C HIS A 252 16.47 12.27 9.47
N GLU A 253 17.81 12.43 9.45
CA GLU A 253 18.48 13.69 9.04
C GLU A 253 18.10 14.12 7.62
N LEU A 254 17.91 13.15 6.72
CA LEU A 254 17.44 13.35 5.34
C LEU A 254 15.91 13.27 5.22
N SER A 255 15.20 13.84 6.19
CA SER A 255 13.74 13.92 6.15
C SER A 255 13.24 14.54 4.84
N PRO A 256 12.17 14.01 4.23
CA PRO A 256 11.56 14.63 3.04
C PRO A 256 10.82 15.95 3.37
N TYR A 257 10.59 16.22 4.66
CA TYR A 257 9.82 17.35 5.15
C TYR A 257 10.70 18.56 5.41
N ASN A 258 10.51 19.60 4.61
CA ASN A 258 11.34 20.82 4.60
C ASN A 258 10.45 22.06 4.50
N ILE A 259 11.01 23.25 4.67
CA ILE A 259 10.28 24.53 4.46
C ILE A 259 9.67 24.60 3.04
N ARG A 260 10.35 24.00 2.06
CA ARG A 260 9.86 23.91 0.68
C ARG A 260 8.73 22.87 0.52
N ASN A 261 8.71 21.86 1.39
CA ASN A 261 7.86 20.69 1.30
C ASN A 261 7.06 20.53 2.61
N ARG A 262 5.95 21.26 2.69
CA ARG A 262 4.86 21.07 3.69
C ARG A 262 5.15 21.48 5.14
N LEU A 263 6.34 21.95 5.50
CA LEU A 263 6.60 22.46 6.87
C LEU A 263 6.62 23.99 6.95
N THR A 264 6.08 24.50 8.04
CA THR A 264 6.30 25.89 8.47
C THR A 264 7.66 26.03 9.15
N PRO A 265 8.20 27.25 9.30
CA PRO A 265 9.43 27.48 10.06
C PRO A 265 9.38 26.95 11.50
N GLU A 266 8.23 27.07 12.18
CA GLU A 266 8.04 26.52 13.53
C GLU A 266 7.97 24.99 13.55
N GLY A 267 7.37 24.38 12.52
CA GLY A 267 7.38 22.94 12.33
C GLY A 267 8.80 22.38 12.15
N LEU A 268 9.63 23.07 11.36
CA LEU A 268 11.03 22.68 11.16
C LEU A 268 11.81 22.74 12.48
N LYS A 269 11.65 23.79 13.30
CA LYS A 269 12.29 23.88 14.62
C LYS A 269 11.92 22.67 15.50
N SER A 270 10.63 22.33 15.52
CA SER A 270 10.11 21.18 16.28
C SER A 270 10.73 19.85 15.81
N PHE A 271 10.87 19.65 14.50
CA PHE A 271 11.49 18.46 13.94
C PHE A 271 12.98 18.38 14.28
N THR A 272 13.72 19.47 14.10
CA THR A 272 15.14 19.49 14.47
C THR A 272 15.35 19.22 15.95
N ALA A 273 14.47 19.70 16.84
CA ALA A 273 14.56 19.38 18.26
C ALA A 273 14.48 17.87 18.52
N LEU A 274 13.60 17.14 17.82
CA LEU A 274 13.47 15.67 17.96
C LEU A 274 14.67 14.89 17.41
N GLN A 275 15.39 15.44 16.43
CA GLN A 275 16.55 14.77 15.82
C GLN A 275 17.81 14.85 16.68
N TYR A 276 17.92 15.87 17.53
CA TYR A 276 19.12 16.15 18.33
C TYR A 276 18.97 15.86 19.84
N THR A 277 17.88 15.19 20.26
CA THR A 277 17.71 14.66 21.63
C THR A 277 18.41 13.33 21.80
#